data_AF-A0A7J9XZX3-F1
#
_entry.id   AF-A0A7J9XZX3-F1
#
_cell.length_a   1.000
_cell.length_b   1.000
_cell.length_c   1.000
_cell.angle_alpha   90.00
_cell.angle_beta   90.00
_cell.angle_gamma   90.00
#
_symmetry.space_group_name_H-M   'P 1'
#
loop_
_entity.id
_entity.type
_entity.pdbx_description
1 polymer ?
#
loop_
_entity_poly.entity_id
_entity_poly.type
_entity_poly.pdbx_seq_one_letter_code
_entity_poly.pdbx_strand_id
1 'polypeptide(L)'
;MTVLRLDGDDWQLRPCLGEEWRWHLTPDQPRNAPGWLPARVPGSVIDDLWRAGEVPDPYVGRNSLLLEWAPARAWLCRRWVDVPPLAEGDRAVLCFDGVDHAASLCLDGEQVAEHEGSFVPFQVDVTSQVASGGRRLLAAALGVTLEDGRPHEAPGWAVAEDNLIHLLPGESRAVRVVWRAAPAADRALRISGFNLEERRVC
;
A
#
# COMPACT_ATOMS: atom_id res chain seq x y z
N MET A 1 -12.31 27.32 7.68
CA MET A 1 -11.48 26.14 7.32
C MET A 1 -11.96 24.96 8.14
N THR A 2 -12.63 24.01 7.51
CA THR A 2 -13.11 22.78 8.16
C THR A 2 -12.03 21.71 8.04
N VAL A 3 -11.67 21.06 9.14
CA VAL A 3 -10.68 19.98 9.16
C VAL A 3 -11.36 18.71 9.60
N LEU A 4 -11.43 17.71 8.72
CA LEU A 4 -11.86 16.36 9.06
C LEU A 4 -10.62 15.54 9.36
N ARG A 5 -10.47 15.10 10.61
CA ARG A 5 -9.31 14.30 10.97
C ARG A 5 -9.47 12.87 10.46
N LEU A 6 -8.40 12.38 9.85
CA LEU A 6 -8.31 11.01 9.34
C LEU A 6 -7.63 10.06 10.34
N ASP A 7 -7.35 10.51 11.56
CA ASP A 7 -6.86 9.68 12.66
C ASP A 7 -7.99 8.88 13.33
N GLY A 8 -7.61 7.91 14.17
CA GLY A 8 -8.51 7.12 15.00
C GLY A 8 -8.57 5.62 14.66
N ASP A 9 -9.47 4.93 15.36
CA ASP A 9 -9.69 3.46 15.31
C ASP A 9 -10.75 3.03 14.29
N ASP A 10 -11.25 3.96 13.48
CA ASP A 10 -12.34 3.69 12.54
C ASP A 10 -11.88 3.10 11.20
N TRP A 11 -10.57 2.91 11.04
CA TRP A 11 -9.96 2.28 9.89
C TRP A 11 -10.15 0.76 9.93
N GLN A 12 -10.06 0.16 8.74
CA GLN A 12 -10.04 -1.28 8.58
C GLN A 12 -8.85 -1.69 7.73
N LEU A 13 -8.29 -2.84 8.07
CA LEU A 13 -7.13 -3.43 7.42
C LEU A 13 -7.50 -4.80 6.84
N ARG A 14 -6.98 -5.11 5.66
CA ARG A 14 -7.13 -6.45 5.06
C ARG A 14 -5.89 -6.81 4.25
N PRO A 15 -5.37 -8.05 4.33
CA PRO A 15 -4.36 -8.52 3.41
C PRO A 15 -4.99 -8.76 2.02
N CYS A 16 -4.29 -8.38 0.97
CA CYS A 16 -4.70 -8.63 -0.41
C CYS A 16 -3.64 -9.47 -1.13
N LEU A 17 -4.10 -10.41 -1.96
CA LEU A 17 -3.24 -11.16 -2.87
C LEU A 17 -3.38 -10.57 -4.29
N GLY A 18 -2.26 -10.14 -4.88
CA GLY A 18 -2.26 -9.54 -6.21
C GLY A 18 -3.27 -8.39 -6.32
N GLU A 19 -4.15 -8.46 -7.32
CA GLU A 19 -5.16 -7.43 -7.65
C GLU A 19 -6.44 -7.47 -6.78
N GLU A 20 -6.51 -8.33 -5.74
CA GLU A 20 -7.71 -8.47 -4.89
C GLU A 20 -8.16 -7.16 -4.23
N TRP A 21 -7.23 -6.24 -4.00
CA TRP A 21 -7.54 -4.92 -3.43
C TRP A 21 -8.59 -4.16 -4.25
N ARG A 22 -8.61 -4.34 -5.57
CA ARG A 22 -9.56 -3.64 -6.48
C ARG A 22 -11.00 -4.03 -6.20
N TRP A 23 -11.23 -5.26 -5.76
CA TRP A 23 -12.56 -5.77 -5.44
C TRP A 23 -13.09 -5.22 -4.11
N HIS A 24 -12.25 -4.49 -3.39
CA HIS A 24 -12.52 -3.98 -2.05
C HIS A 24 -12.55 -2.45 -1.98
N LEU A 25 -12.52 -1.79 -3.15
CA LEU A 25 -12.62 -0.34 -3.29
C LEU A 25 -14.04 0.15 -3.58
N THR A 26 -15.03 -0.74 -3.63
CA THR A 26 -16.43 -0.37 -3.91
C THR A 26 -17.08 0.32 -2.69
N PRO A 27 -17.62 1.54 -2.84
CA PRO A 27 -18.18 2.32 -1.73
C PRO A 27 -19.44 1.71 -1.12
N ASP A 28 -20.14 0.86 -1.88
CA ASP A 28 -21.32 0.08 -1.51
C ASP A 28 -21.01 -1.18 -0.69
N GLN A 29 -19.73 -1.58 -0.57
CA GLN A 29 -19.38 -2.70 0.28
C GLN A 29 -19.67 -2.38 1.75
N PRO A 30 -20.37 -3.25 2.50
CA PRO A 30 -20.69 -2.96 3.88
C PRO A 30 -19.42 -2.93 4.76
N ARG A 31 -19.41 -2.02 5.74
CA ARG A 31 -18.29 -1.90 6.70
C ARG A 31 -18.01 -3.21 7.42
N ASN A 32 -19.03 -3.97 7.76
CA ASN A 32 -18.91 -5.27 8.45
C ASN A 32 -18.73 -6.46 7.49
N ALA A 33 -18.28 -6.22 6.24
CA ALA A 33 -17.89 -7.31 5.36
C ALA A 33 -16.84 -8.21 6.05
N PRO A 34 -16.90 -9.54 5.84
CA PRO A 34 -15.98 -10.46 6.50
C PRO A 34 -14.54 -10.28 6.03
N GLY A 35 -13.58 -10.60 6.91
CA GLY A 35 -12.14 -10.56 6.63
C GLY A 35 -11.53 -9.16 6.64
N TRP A 36 -12.12 -8.25 7.42
CA TRP A 36 -11.53 -6.96 7.75
C TRP A 36 -11.14 -6.94 9.23
N LEU A 37 -9.92 -6.53 9.50
CA LEU A 37 -9.39 -6.33 10.83
C LEU A 37 -9.57 -4.86 11.25
N PRO A 38 -9.80 -4.56 12.53
CA PRO A 38 -9.73 -3.20 13.04
C PRO A 38 -8.32 -2.62 12.83
N ALA A 39 -8.25 -1.37 12.40
CA ALA A 39 -7.00 -0.68 12.13
C ALA A 39 -6.98 0.71 12.77
N ARG A 40 -5.78 1.25 13.02
CA ARG A 40 -5.60 2.57 13.62
C ARG A 40 -4.68 3.42 12.76
N VAL A 41 -5.04 4.68 12.59
CA VAL A 41 -4.14 5.70 12.02
C VAL A 41 -3.92 6.83 13.05
N PRO A 42 -2.67 7.24 13.33
CA PRO A 42 -1.42 6.60 12.89
C PRO A 42 -1.22 5.22 13.54
N GLY A 43 -0.51 4.33 12.85
CA GLY A 43 -0.26 2.96 13.29
C GLY A 43 0.53 2.15 12.26
N SER A 44 0.68 0.85 12.51
CA SER A 44 1.34 -0.09 11.61
C SER A 44 0.50 -1.35 11.43
N VAL A 45 0.67 -2.03 10.28
CA VAL A 45 0.08 -3.34 10.01
C VAL A 45 0.39 -4.35 11.12
N ILE A 46 1.64 -4.33 11.62
CA ILE A 46 2.10 -5.24 12.67
C ILE A 46 1.34 -5.01 13.97
N ASP A 47 1.19 -3.75 14.39
CA ASP A 47 0.43 -3.40 15.59
C ASP A 47 -1.04 -3.77 15.44
N ASP A 48 -1.62 -3.56 14.25
CA ASP A 48 -3.02 -3.87 13.97
C ASP A 48 -3.28 -5.38 14.04
N LEU A 49 -2.37 -6.20 13.47
CA LEU A 49 -2.43 -7.66 13.58
C LEU A 49 -2.34 -8.13 15.03
N TRP A 50 -1.42 -7.56 15.81
CA TRP A 50 -1.26 -7.91 17.21
C TRP A 50 -2.50 -7.53 18.03
N ARG A 51 -3.03 -6.31 17.86
CA ARG A 51 -4.26 -5.86 18.56
C ARG A 51 -5.48 -6.68 18.17
N ALA A 52 -5.55 -7.15 16.93
CA ALA A 52 -6.60 -8.06 16.47
C ALA A 52 -6.44 -9.50 16.98
N GLY A 53 -5.30 -9.84 17.59
CA GLY A 53 -5.01 -11.19 18.08
C GLY A 53 -4.61 -12.18 16.98
N GLU A 54 -4.30 -11.70 15.77
CA GLU A 54 -3.87 -12.52 14.63
C GLU A 54 -2.45 -13.05 14.82
N VAL A 55 -1.64 -12.35 15.63
CA VAL A 55 -0.25 -12.69 15.94
C VAL A 55 0.01 -12.50 17.43
N PRO A 56 0.94 -13.27 18.03
CA PRO A 56 1.32 -13.07 19.42
C PRO A 56 2.10 -11.76 19.61
N ASP A 57 2.28 -11.33 20.86
CA ASP A 57 3.07 -10.14 21.19
C ASP A 57 4.47 -10.22 20.55
N PRO A 58 4.80 -9.32 19.60
CA PRO A 58 6.04 -9.39 18.83
C PRO A 58 7.28 -9.11 19.69
N TYR A 59 7.13 -8.48 20.86
CA TYR A 59 8.23 -8.12 21.76
C TYR A 59 8.60 -9.24 22.74
N VAL A 60 7.85 -10.35 22.75
CA VAL A 60 8.11 -11.49 23.65
C VAL A 60 8.92 -12.57 22.94
N GLY A 61 10.07 -12.91 23.52
CA GLY A 61 10.89 -14.04 23.08
C GLY A 61 11.35 -13.92 21.62
N ARG A 62 10.89 -14.85 20.77
CA ARG A 62 11.18 -14.87 19.32
C ARG A 62 9.90 -14.73 18.48
N ASN A 63 8.85 -14.18 19.05
CA ASN A 63 7.56 -14.06 18.37
C ASN A 63 7.65 -13.22 17.10
N SER A 64 8.58 -12.26 17.01
CA SER A 64 8.83 -11.49 15.78
C SER A 64 9.04 -12.36 14.54
N LEU A 65 9.64 -13.55 14.66
CA LEU A 65 9.82 -14.48 13.55
C LEU A 65 8.49 -14.98 12.97
N LEU A 66 7.43 -15.01 13.78
CA LEU A 66 6.10 -15.43 13.37
C LEU A 66 5.36 -14.34 12.57
N LEU A 67 5.92 -13.13 12.48
CA LEU A 67 5.33 -11.98 11.78
C LEU A 67 6.06 -11.65 10.47
N GLU A 68 7.15 -12.36 10.13
CA GLU A 68 7.95 -12.09 8.92
C GLU A 68 7.16 -12.23 7.60
N TRP A 69 6.02 -12.92 7.63
CA TRP A 69 5.11 -13.02 6.48
C TRP A 69 4.34 -11.72 6.19
N ALA A 70 4.13 -10.86 7.19
CA ALA A 70 3.31 -9.66 7.06
C ALA A 70 3.83 -8.67 6.00
N PRO A 71 5.14 -8.33 5.94
CA PRO A 71 5.67 -7.48 4.88
C PRO A 71 5.66 -8.15 3.49
N ALA A 72 5.51 -9.48 3.41
CA ALA A 72 5.40 -10.19 2.14
C ALA A 72 3.97 -10.16 1.54
N ARG A 73 3.06 -9.36 2.10
CA ARG A 73 1.69 -9.17 1.61
C ARG A 73 1.42 -7.71 1.29
N ALA A 74 0.52 -7.49 0.32
CA ALA A 74 -0.14 -6.22 0.18
C ALA A 74 -1.18 -6.06 1.28
N TRP A 75 -1.34 -4.81 1.68
CA TRP A 75 -2.33 -4.42 2.67
C TRP A 75 -3.19 -3.31 2.09
N LEU A 76 -4.49 -3.46 2.30
CA LEU A 76 -5.48 -2.45 2.01
C LEU A 76 -5.97 -1.87 3.33
N CYS A 77 -5.75 -0.56 3.50
CA CYS A 77 -6.31 0.22 4.59
C CYS A 77 -7.48 1.04 4.06
N ARG A 78 -8.64 1.02 4.74
CA ARG A 78 -9.80 1.83 4.34
C ARG A 78 -10.53 2.49 5.51
N ARG A 79 -11.24 3.58 5.23
CA ARG A 79 -12.22 4.18 6.13
C ARG A 79 -13.33 4.88 5.35
N TRP A 80 -14.46 5.07 6.00
CA TRP A 80 -15.47 6.01 5.50
C TRP A 80 -15.30 7.38 6.15
N VAL A 81 -15.60 8.43 5.39
CA VAL A 81 -15.54 9.82 5.83
C VAL A 81 -16.82 10.51 5.40
N ASP A 82 -17.50 11.18 6.33
CA ASP A 82 -18.64 12.03 6.01
C ASP A 82 -18.14 13.43 5.65
N VAL A 83 -18.27 13.78 4.37
CA VAL A 83 -17.80 15.06 3.83
C VAL A 83 -19.01 16.01 3.67
N PRO A 84 -18.97 17.24 4.19
CA PRO A 84 -20.01 18.22 3.92
C PRO A 84 -19.99 18.63 2.44
N PRO A 85 -21.13 19.02 1.84
CA PRO A 85 -21.15 19.55 0.48
C PRO A 85 -20.29 20.82 0.40
N LEU A 86 -19.57 20.98 -0.70
CA LEU A 86 -18.72 22.14 -0.94
C LEU A 86 -19.54 23.29 -1.54
N ALA A 87 -19.31 24.51 -1.08
CA ALA A 87 -19.84 25.70 -1.72
C ALA A 87 -19.03 26.06 -2.97
N GLU A 88 -19.57 26.95 -3.81
CA GLU A 88 -18.83 27.47 -4.96
C GLU A 88 -17.55 28.18 -4.51
N GLY A 89 -16.40 27.76 -5.05
CA GLY A 89 -15.09 28.29 -4.68
C GLY A 89 -14.41 27.59 -3.49
N ASP A 90 -15.07 26.64 -2.83
CA ASP A 90 -14.42 25.80 -1.81
C ASP A 90 -13.42 24.82 -2.44
N ARG A 91 -12.41 24.45 -1.65
CA ARG A 91 -11.38 23.48 -2.02
C ARG A 91 -11.29 22.38 -0.96
N ALA A 92 -11.26 21.13 -1.39
CA ALA A 92 -11.00 19.98 -0.53
C ALA A 92 -9.65 19.35 -0.85
N VAL A 93 -8.83 19.20 0.19
CA VAL A 93 -7.47 18.65 0.08
C VAL A 93 -7.32 17.52 1.09
N LEU A 94 -6.94 16.34 0.63
CA LEU A 94 -6.47 15.26 1.50
C LEU A 94 -5.02 15.55 1.87
N CYS A 95 -4.72 15.49 3.17
CA CYS A 95 -3.38 15.74 3.70
C CYS A 95 -2.91 14.50 4.46
N PHE A 96 -1.74 13.99 4.09
CA PHE A 96 -1.08 12.89 4.77
C PHE A 96 0.28 13.35 5.30
N ASP A 97 0.51 13.14 6.59
CA ASP A 97 1.79 13.46 7.22
C ASP A 97 2.88 12.44 6.85
N GLY A 98 2.49 11.23 6.43
CA GLY A 98 3.39 10.20 5.91
C GLY A 98 2.68 8.87 5.69
N VAL A 99 3.20 8.06 4.77
CA VAL A 99 2.78 6.67 4.53
C VAL A 99 4.02 5.81 4.31
N ASP A 100 4.13 4.69 5.03
CA ASP A 100 5.30 3.81 4.97
C ASP A 100 5.06 2.61 4.03
N HIS A 101 5.83 2.42 2.95
CA HIS A 101 6.69 3.41 2.29
C HIS A 101 6.06 3.93 0.99
N ALA A 102 5.10 3.22 0.39
CA ALA A 102 4.32 3.79 -0.71
C ALA A 102 2.91 3.28 -0.77
N ALA A 103 2.03 4.14 -1.27
CA ALA A 103 0.62 3.91 -1.41
C ALA A 103 0.04 4.37 -2.75
N SER A 104 -0.93 3.61 -3.26
CA SER A 104 -1.95 4.10 -4.18
C SER A 104 -3.18 4.52 -3.36
N LEU A 105 -3.55 5.80 -3.43
CA LEU A 105 -4.73 6.33 -2.76
C LEU A 105 -5.94 6.30 -3.67
N CYS A 106 -7.06 5.79 -3.15
CA CYS A 106 -8.33 5.70 -3.85
C CYS A 106 -9.45 6.38 -3.05
N LEU A 107 -10.35 7.05 -3.76
CA LEU A 107 -11.57 7.66 -3.23
C LEU A 107 -12.77 7.15 -4.02
N ASP A 108 -13.73 6.52 -3.35
CA ASP A 108 -14.92 5.90 -3.96
C ASP A 108 -14.59 4.96 -5.14
N GLY A 109 -13.45 4.28 -5.07
CA GLY A 109 -12.97 3.36 -6.12
C GLY A 109 -12.09 3.99 -7.19
N GLU A 110 -11.98 5.31 -7.24
CA GLU A 110 -11.13 6.03 -8.18
C GLU A 110 -9.78 6.34 -7.55
N GLN A 111 -8.68 6.00 -8.24
CA GLN A 111 -7.34 6.35 -7.79
C GLN A 111 -7.11 7.86 -7.95
N VAL A 112 -6.80 8.53 -6.84
CA VAL A 112 -6.61 10.00 -6.78
C VAL A 112 -5.15 10.41 -6.65
N ALA A 113 -4.28 9.52 -6.16
CA ALA A 113 -2.85 9.79 -6.04
C ALA A 113 -2.02 8.51 -5.87
N GLU A 114 -0.72 8.67 -6.09
CA GLU A 114 0.32 7.75 -5.63
C GLU A 114 1.30 8.53 -4.78
N HIS A 115 1.89 7.87 -3.80
CA HIS A 115 2.89 8.45 -2.92
C HIS A 115 3.98 7.45 -2.61
N GLU A 116 5.23 7.92 -2.58
CA GLU A 116 6.40 7.21 -2.10
C GLU A 116 7.17 8.09 -1.11
N GLY A 117 7.63 7.49 -0.02
CA GLY A 117 8.48 8.14 0.98
C GLY A 117 7.84 8.18 2.37
N SER A 118 8.40 7.44 3.32
CA SER A 118 7.86 7.29 4.67
C SER A 118 7.90 8.58 5.51
N PHE A 119 8.73 9.55 5.11
CA PHE A 119 8.94 10.81 5.84
C PHE A 119 8.57 12.06 5.04
N VAL A 120 7.85 11.90 3.92
CA VAL A 120 7.46 13.00 3.04
C VAL A 120 5.94 13.21 3.17
N PRO A 121 5.51 14.32 3.80
CA PRO A 121 4.11 14.69 3.78
C PRO A 121 3.67 15.01 2.36
N PHE A 122 2.42 14.69 2.03
CA PHE A 122 1.86 14.96 0.71
C PHE A 122 0.39 15.37 0.79
N GLN A 123 -0.05 16.07 -0.25
CA GLN A 123 -1.39 16.62 -0.37
C GLN A 123 -1.98 16.29 -1.73
N VAL A 124 -3.27 15.98 -1.73
CA VAL A 124 -4.01 15.61 -2.95
C VAL A 124 -5.27 16.46 -3.01
N ASP A 125 -5.46 17.19 -4.10
CA ASP A 125 -6.70 17.91 -4.35
C ASP A 125 -7.80 16.91 -4.74
N VAL A 126 -8.88 16.87 -3.97
CA VAL A 126 -10.02 15.98 -4.19
C VAL A 126 -11.33 16.75 -4.39
N THR A 127 -11.24 18.03 -4.73
CA THR A 127 -12.37 18.96 -4.77
C THR A 127 -13.48 18.45 -5.69
N SER A 128 -13.15 17.99 -6.90
CA SER A 128 -14.14 17.50 -7.86
C SER A 128 -14.83 16.22 -7.40
N GLN A 129 -14.10 15.32 -6.74
CA GLN A 129 -14.59 14.02 -6.29
C GLN A 129 -15.57 14.15 -5.11
N VAL A 130 -15.37 15.16 -4.24
CA VAL A 130 -16.19 15.34 -3.02
C VAL A 130 -17.14 16.54 -3.06
N ALA A 131 -17.27 17.23 -4.21
CA ALA A 131 -18.06 18.46 -4.33
C ALA A 131 -19.49 18.34 -3.77
N SER A 132 -20.16 17.21 -4.03
CA SER A 132 -21.53 16.96 -3.55
C SER A 132 -21.62 16.55 -2.07
N GLY A 133 -20.49 16.40 -1.37
CA GLY A 133 -20.44 15.91 0.00
C GLY A 133 -20.87 14.44 0.11
N GLY A 134 -21.38 14.05 1.28
CA GLY A 134 -21.85 12.71 1.57
C GLY A 134 -20.76 11.78 2.10
N ARG A 135 -21.13 10.52 2.28
CA ARG A 135 -20.24 9.48 2.81
C ARG A 135 -19.33 8.98 1.71
N ARG A 136 -18.01 9.09 1.93
CA ARG A 136 -16.94 8.74 0.99
C ARG A 136 -16.10 7.59 1.52
N LEU A 137 -15.69 6.68 0.65
CA LEU A 137 -14.75 5.61 0.96
C LEU A 137 -13.34 6.06 0.58
N LEU A 138 -12.48 6.23 1.58
CA LEU A 138 -11.04 6.46 1.38
C LEU A 138 -10.29 5.14 1.59
N ALA A 139 -9.41 4.78 0.65
CA ALA A 139 -8.59 3.58 0.74
C ALA A 139 -7.14 3.83 0.28
N ALA A 140 -6.20 3.07 0.82
CA ALA A 140 -4.78 3.08 0.45
C ALA A 140 -4.25 1.65 0.28
N ALA A 141 -3.62 1.36 -0.86
CA ALA A 141 -2.98 0.06 -1.18
C ALA A 141 -1.45 0.20 -1.25
N LEU A 142 -0.68 -0.75 -0.73
CA LEU A 142 0.78 -0.63 -0.51
C LEU A 142 1.65 -1.65 -1.31
N GLY A 143 2.65 -1.21 -2.11
CA GLY A 143 3.90 -1.95 -2.47
C GLY A 143 4.24 -2.41 -3.93
N VAL A 144 5.53 -2.31 -4.34
CA VAL A 144 6.19 -2.84 -5.59
C VAL A 144 7.57 -3.47 -5.28
N THR A 145 7.94 -4.58 -5.93
CA THR A 145 9.11 -5.44 -5.63
C THR A 145 9.99 -5.80 -6.86
N LEU A 146 11.31 -5.94 -6.65
CA LEU A 146 12.30 -6.37 -7.64
C LEU A 146 13.02 -7.64 -7.18
N GLU A 147 13.00 -8.70 -7.98
CA GLU A 147 13.50 -10.02 -7.57
C GLU A 147 14.28 -10.75 -8.70
N ASP A 148 14.96 -11.85 -8.35
CA ASP A 148 15.51 -12.78 -9.34
C ASP A 148 14.36 -13.53 -10.05
N GLY A 149 14.26 -13.38 -11.36
CA GLY A 149 13.16 -13.91 -12.17
C GLY A 149 13.38 -15.31 -12.72
N ARG A 150 14.47 -15.97 -12.33
CA ARG A 150 14.87 -17.31 -12.81
C ARG A 150 14.29 -18.42 -11.92
N PRO A 151 14.26 -19.69 -12.41
CA PRO A 151 13.88 -20.83 -11.58
C PRO A 151 14.76 -20.94 -10.33
N HIS A 152 14.20 -21.40 -9.21
CA HIS A 152 14.92 -21.54 -7.94
C HIS A 152 16.13 -22.49 -8.04
N GLU A 153 16.10 -23.43 -8.99
CA GLU A 153 17.17 -24.38 -9.24
C GLU A 153 18.29 -23.83 -10.13
N ALA A 154 18.10 -22.63 -10.69
CA ALA A 154 19.10 -22.02 -11.56
C ALA A 154 20.38 -21.69 -10.77
N PRO A 155 21.57 -21.92 -11.36
CA PRO A 155 22.82 -21.62 -10.69
C PRO A 155 22.96 -20.11 -10.44
N GLY A 156 23.43 -19.78 -9.24
CA GLY A 156 23.69 -18.40 -8.83
C GLY A 156 22.44 -17.59 -8.49
N TRP A 157 22.62 -16.33 -8.12
CA TRP A 157 21.52 -15.42 -7.73
C TRP A 157 21.81 -13.97 -8.06
N ALA A 158 20.76 -13.18 -8.22
CA ALA A 158 20.82 -11.72 -8.26
C ALA A 158 20.85 -11.14 -6.83
N VAL A 159 21.63 -10.08 -6.64
CA VAL A 159 21.60 -9.23 -5.44
C VAL A 159 21.37 -7.81 -5.90
N ALA A 160 20.15 -7.31 -5.72
CA ALA A 160 19.84 -5.91 -5.95
C ALA A 160 20.29 -5.07 -4.75
N GLU A 161 20.83 -3.87 -5.00
CA GLU A 161 21.15 -2.93 -3.94
C GLU A 161 19.90 -2.40 -3.22
N ASP A 162 18.75 -2.46 -3.89
CA ASP A 162 17.42 -2.15 -3.38
C ASP A 162 16.38 -3.01 -4.12
N ASN A 163 15.42 -3.59 -3.41
CA ASN A 163 14.47 -4.56 -3.95
C ASN A 163 13.00 -4.25 -3.64
N LEU A 164 12.74 -3.16 -2.91
CA LEU A 164 11.42 -2.59 -2.70
C LEU A 164 11.48 -1.14 -3.19
N ILE A 165 10.95 -0.91 -4.37
CA ILE A 165 11.14 0.35 -5.10
C ILE A 165 9.78 0.87 -5.46
N HIS A 166 9.53 2.15 -5.25
CA HIS A 166 8.32 2.76 -5.77
C HIS A 166 8.73 3.80 -6.82
N LEU A 167 7.80 4.06 -7.74
CA LEU A 167 8.02 4.91 -8.90
C LEU A 167 6.68 5.53 -9.24
N LEU A 168 6.65 6.84 -9.48
CA LEU A 168 5.46 7.53 -9.99
C LEU A 168 5.35 7.36 -11.52
N PRO A 169 4.19 7.71 -12.13
CA PRO A 169 4.02 7.66 -13.58
C PRO A 169 5.06 8.52 -14.32
N GLY A 170 5.92 7.87 -15.11
CA GLY A 170 6.96 8.52 -15.91
C GLY A 170 8.33 8.65 -15.23
N GLU A 171 8.46 8.26 -13.96
CA GLU A 171 9.76 8.23 -13.27
C GLU A 171 10.60 7.02 -13.67
N SER A 172 11.91 7.11 -13.43
CA SER A 172 12.87 6.03 -13.66
C SER A 172 13.95 6.06 -12.61
N ARG A 173 14.27 4.90 -12.04
CA ARG A 173 15.35 4.71 -11.06
C ARG A 173 16.34 3.67 -11.57
N ALA A 174 17.63 3.96 -11.45
CA ALA A 174 18.68 2.98 -11.69
C ALA A 174 18.93 2.19 -10.41
N VAL A 175 18.91 0.86 -10.51
CA VAL A 175 19.21 -0.05 -9.39
C VAL A 175 20.35 -0.96 -9.81
N ARG A 176 21.41 -0.98 -9.01
CA ARG A 176 22.53 -1.89 -9.22
C ARG A 176 22.12 -3.31 -8.85
N VAL A 177 22.31 -4.23 -9.78
CA VAL A 177 22.14 -5.67 -9.55
C VAL A 177 23.48 -6.37 -9.76
N VAL A 178 23.95 -7.07 -8.73
CA VAL A 178 25.14 -7.90 -8.77
C VAL A 178 24.73 -9.34 -8.94
N TRP A 179 25.18 -9.96 -10.02
CA TRP A 179 24.94 -11.36 -10.31
C TRP A 179 26.08 -12.22 -9.79
N ARG A 180 25.77 -13.18 -8.91
CA ARG A 180 26.76 -14.11 -8.36
C ARG A 180 26.54 -15.49 -8.95
N ALA A 181 27.54 -16.02 -9.65
CA ALA A 181 27.53 -17.35 -10.27
C ALA A 181 26.36 -17.62 -11.25
N ALA A 182 25.64 -16.57 -11.69
CA ALA A 182 24.57 -16.66 -12.68
C ALA A 182 25.14 -16.46 -14.11
N PRO A 183 24.96 -17.45 -15.02
CA PRO A 183 25.37 -17.33 -16.42
C PRO A 183 24.74 -16.11 -17.07
N ALA A 184 25.51 -15.35 -17.84
CA ALA A 184 25.03 -14.11 -18.46
C ALA A 184 23.82 -14.33 -19.38
N ALA A 185 23.77 -15.45 -20.08
CA ALA A 185 22.67 -15.81 -20.98
C ALA A 185 21.35 -16.10 -20.26
N ASP A 186 21.40 -16.37 -18.95
CA ASP A 186 20.23 -16.81 -18.17
C ASP A 186 19.71 -15.72 -17.23
N ARG A 187 20.41 -14.59 -17.10
CA ARG A 187 20.06 -13.50 -16.17
C ARG A 187 18.69 -12.94 -16.52
N ALA A 188 17.81 -12.87 -15.53
CA ALA A 188 16.50 -12.27 -15.66
C ALA A 188 16.06 -11.70 -14.31
N LEU A 189 15.66 -10.44 -14.29
CA LEU A 189 14.99 -9.82 -13.16
C LEU A 189 13.49 -9.90 -13.36
N ARG A 190 12.78 -10.16 -12.26
CA ARG A 190 11.33 -10.02 -12.19
C ARG A 190 11.03 -8.69 -11.50
N ILE A 191 10.34 -7.81 -12.22
CA ILE A 191 9.71 -6.62 -11.66
C ILE A 191 8.26 -6.99 -11.45
N SER A 192 7.84 -7.01 -10.20
CA SER A 192 6.47 -7.31 -9.81
C SER A 192 5.99 -6.24 -8.84
N GLY A 193 4.68 -6.11 -8.72
CA GLY A 193 4.08 -5.23 -7.74
C GLY A 193 2.61 -5.58 -7.64
N PHE A 194 1.97 -5.18 -6.56
CA PHE A 194 0.60 -5.61 -6.32
C PHE A 194 -0.41 -5.05 -7.35
N ASN A 195 0.00 -4.06 -8.17
CA ASN A 195 -0.80 -3.34 -9.17
C ASN A 195 -0.12 -3.24 -10.55
N LEU A 196 0.91 -4.06 -10.81
CA LEU A 196 1.72 -3.97 -12.02
C LEU A 196 1.61 -5.26 -12.83
N GLU A 197 1.50 -5.13 -14.15
CA GLU A 197 1.77 -6.26 -15.03
C GLU A 197 3.21 -6.72 -14.79
N GLU A 198 3.37 -7.98 -14.38
CA GLU A 198 4.69 -8.56 -14.14
C GLU A 198 5.54 -8.43 -15.40
N ARG A 199 6.76 -7.92 -15.24
CA ARG A 199 7.71 -7.80 -16.34
C ARG A 199 9.00 -8.52 -16.02
N ARG A 200 9.46 -9.29 -17.00
CA ARG A 200 10.81 -9.87 -16.99
C ARG A 200 11.75 -9.01 -17.81
N VAL A 201 12.91 -8.72 -17.25
CA VAL A 201 13.96 -7.93 -17.89
C VAL A 201 15.23 -8.76 -17.90
N CYS A 202 15.77 -9.01 -19.10
CA CYS A 202 16.99 -9.80 -19.32
C CYS A 202 18.22 -8.91 -19.45
#